data_AF-A0A7C3WM31-F1
#
_entry.id   AF-A0A7C3WM31-F1
#
_cell.length_a   1.000
_cell.length_b   1.000
_cell.length_c   1.000
_cell.angle_alpha   90.00
_cell.angle_beta   90.00
_cell.angle_gamma   90.00
#
_symmetry.space_group_name_H-M   'P 1'
#
loop_
_entity.id
_entity.type
_entity.pdbx_description
1 polymer ?
#
loop_
_entity_poly.entity_id
_entity_poly.type
_entity_poly.pdbx_seq_one_letter_code
_entity_poly.pdbx_strand_id
1 'polypeptide(L)'
;MYFTAHPRSFADFRYVYPVVSRRAGGISLGVNVNLDKRCNFRCIYCQVDRWDLAVPSAPAGRAADSGPPECLAGEDRPGTGMGRDRFIDLERLAAELEAGLRTWSSGQLFTIRPFSDLPQELRRLNDIALSGDGEPTLYRNFPEIVACCAQARRRHRLEDLKLVLITNASLLDQPYVQEGLAILDQNNGEIWAKLDAGSEGYFRQVARTALPLDRIVRNIQQAARVRPLVIQSLFMRIAGQGPPPEELAAYCQRLQEIIQGGGQIKLVQIYTIARPPAEPIVSALPLEDLQAIAARVRQTTGLPVAVFPGPNCFHTSSAEGRR
;
A
#
# COMPACT_ATOMS: atom_id res chain seq x y z
N MET A 1 -17.86 14.84 -2.36
CA MET A 1 -17.36 13.70 -1.54
C MET A 1 -15.94 14.02 -1.08
N TYR A 2 -15.65 13.95 0.22
CA TYR A 2 -14.31 14.26 0.75
C TYR A 2 -13.24 13.20 0.43
N PHE A 3 -13.68 12.03 -0.04
CA PHE A 3 -12.83 10.87 -0.28
C PHE A 3 -12.35 10.70 -1.73
N THR A 4 -12.66 11.63 -2.65
CA THR A 4 -12.23 11.53 -4.06
C THR A 4 -10.84 12.13 -4.29
N ALA A 5 -10.50 13.23 -3.59
CA ALA A 5 -9.16 13.80 -3.61
C ALA A 5 -8.23 13.03 -2.65
N HIS A 6 -7.10 12.54 -3.14
CA HIS A 6 -6.03 11.92 -2.34
C HIS A 6 -4.65 12.44 -2.83
N PRO A 7 -4.35 13.75 -2.69
CA PRO A 7 -3.01 14.26 -2.95
C PRO A 7 -2.01 13.59 -2.00
N ARG A 8 -0.76 13.40 -2.46
CA ARG A 8 0.37 12.95 -1.63
C ARG A 8 1.40 14.07 -1.45
N SER A 9 0.89 15.28 -1.27
CA SER A 9 1.64 16.52 -1.12
C SER A 9 0.85 17.46 -0.21
N PHE A 10 1.55 18.30 0.55
CA PHE A 10 0.94 19.26 1.47
C PHE A 10 1.92 20.39 1.78
N ALA A 11 1.56 21.64 1.43
CA ALA A 11 2.50 22.76 1.46
C ALA A 11 3.85 22.37 0.81
N ASP A 12 4.97 22.73 1.42
CA ASP A 12 6.32 22.37 0.98
C ASP A 12 6.82 21.02 1.55
N PHE A 13 5.92 20.17 2.06
CA PHE A 13 6.31 18.86 2.59
C PHE A 13 6.60 17.89 1.45
N ARG A 14 7.70 17.16 1.61
CA ARG A 14 8.27 16.23 0.64
C ARG A 14 7.82 14.80 0.93
N TYR A 15 7.75 14.40 2.20
CA TYR A 15 7.40 13.05 2.64
C TYR A 15 6.01 12.97 3.28
N VAL A 16 5.62 13.99 4.05
CA VAL A 16 4.42 13.94 4.90
C VAL A 16 3.23 14.65 4.26
N TYR A 17 2.03 14.07 4.35
CA TYR A 17 0.79 14.69 3.87
C TYR A 17 -0.44 14.20 4.65
N PRO A 18 -1.35 15.08 5.09
CA PRO A 18 -2.64 14.65 5.64
C PRO A 18 -3.55 14.17 4.50
N VAL A 19 -4.39 13.17 4.76
CA VAL A 19 -5.39 12.67 3.80
C VAL A 19 -6.66 12.21 4.50
N VAL A 20 -7.82 12.42 3.87
CA VAL A 20 -9.10 11.92 4.35
C VAL A 20 -9.24 10.43 3.97
N SER A 21 -8.99 9.54 4.92
CA SER A 21 -8.91 8.10 4.69
C SER A 21 -10.26 7.40 4.93
N ARG A 22 -10.83 6.83 3.85
CA ARG A 22 -12.02 5.94 3.93
C ARG A 22 -11.81 4.73 4.84
N ARG A 23 -10.58 4.21 4.91
CA ARG A 23 -10.24 2.98 5.63
C ARG A 23 -9.95 3.21 7.10
N ALA A 24 -9.47 4.41 7.46
CA ALA A 24 -9.29 4.83 8.85
C ALA A 24 -10.56 5.44 9.46
N GLY A 25 -11.45 6.01 8.64
CA GLY A 25 -12.66 6.70 9.09
C GLY A 25 -12.35 8.07 9.71
N GLY A 26 -11.59 8.90 8.98
CA GLY A 26 -11.16 10.23 9.41
C GLY A 26 -9.84 10.63 8.73
N ILE A 27 -8.97 11.35 9.43
CA ILE A 27 -7.67 11.78 8.90
C ILE A 27 -6.62 10.69 9.15
N SER A 28 -5.78 10.46 8.13
CA SER A 28 -4.52 9.74 8.18
C SER A 28 -3.39 10.72 7.87
N LEU A 29 -2.28 10.66 8.60
CA LEU A 29 -1.06 11.39 8.24
C LEU A 29 -0.16 10.44 7.43
N GLY A 30 -0.23 10.57 6.10
CA GLY A 30 0.52 9.74 5.18
C GLY A 30 2.01 10.10 5.15
N VAL A 31 2.85 9.09 4.98
CA VAL A 31 4.30 9.19 4.85
C VAL A 31 4.73 8.48 3.56
N ASN A 32 4.93 9.27 2.49
CA ASN A 32 5.36 8.81 1.17
C ASN A 32 6.89 8.86 1.06
N VAL A 33 7.56 7.77 1.43
CA VAL A 33 9.02 7.65 1.23
C VAL A 33 9.40 7.40 -0.24
N ASN A 34 8.47 6.89 -1.06
CA ASN A 34 8.70 6.48 -2.44
C ASN A 34 8.59 7.63 -3.45
N LEU A 35 9.38 8.69 -3.27
CA LEU A 35 9.35 9.89 -4.12
C LEU A 35 9.82 9.63 -5.55
N ASP A 36 10.75 8.67 -5.71
CA ASP A 36 11.16 8.14 -7.02
C ASP A 36 10.14 7.14 -7.61
N LYS A 37 8.96 7.05 -6.99
CA LYS A 37 7.85 6.16 -7.32
C LYS A 37 8.25 4.68 -7.40
N ARG A 38 9.38 4.21 -6.81
CA ARG A 38 9.84 2.83 -7.01
C ARG A 38 8.96 1.78 -6.33
N CYS A 39 8.55 0.77 -7.10
CA CYS A 39 7.89 -0.45 -6.65
C CYS A 39 8.36 -1.61 -7.52
N ASN A 40 8.47 -2.81 -6.94
CA ASN A 40 8.73 -4.05 -7.68
C ASN A 40 7.46 -4.70 -8.26
N PHE A 41 6.31 -4.03 -8.15
CA PHE A 41 5.02 -4.39 -8.76
C PHE A 41 4.59 -3.26 -9.72
N ARG A 42 3.87 -3.62 -10.79
CA ARG A 42 3.28 -2.68 -11.77
C ARG A 42 1.78 -2.96 -11.93
N CYS A 43 1.03 -2.91 -10.82
CA CYS A 43 -0.35 -3.36 -10.82
C CYS A 43 -1.24 -2.63 -11.84
N ILE A 44 -2.13 -3.34 -12.53
CA ILE A 44 -3.03 -2.77 -13.56
C ILE A 44 -3.96 -1.67 -13.04
N TYR A 45 -4.24 -1.67 -11.75
CA TYR A 45 -5.05 -0.66 -11.06
C TYR A 45 -4.22 0.52 -10.51
N CYS A 46 -2.90 0.52 -10.65
CA CYS A 46 -2.02 1.45 -9.94
C CYS A 46 -2.05 2.86 -10.57
N GLN A 47 -2.70 3.83 -9.90
CA GLN A 47 -2.73 5.23 -10.35
C GLN A 47 -1.36 5.93 -10.46
N VAL A 48 -0.28 5.28 -10.03
CA VAL A 48 1.05 5.88 -10.00
C VAL A 48 1.64 5.74 -11.39
N ASP A 49 1.76 6.86 -12.10
CA ASP A 49 2.43 6.85 -13.37
C ASP A 49 3.92 6.55 -13.19
N ARG A 50 4.35 5.45 -13.79
CA ARG A 50 5.70 4.89 -13.79
C ARG A 50 6.35 4.98 -15.18
N TRP A 51 5.68 5.56 -16.17
CA TRP A 51 6.16 5.65 -17.55
C TRP A 51 7.41 6.55 -17.66
N ASP A 52 7.48 7.62 -16.87
CA ASP A 52 8.65 8.49 -16.72
C ASP A 52 9.89 7.79 -16.13
N LEU A 53 9.75 6.57 -15.59
CA LEU A 53 10.87 5.75 -15.09
C LEU A 53 11.46 4.84 -16.16
N ALA A 54 11.32 5.20 -17.44
CA ALA A 54 11.89 4.47 -18.56
C ALA A 54 13.39 4.20 -18.31
N VAL A 55 13.70 2.93 -18.04
CA VAL A 55 15.08 2.44 -18.10
C VAL A 55 15.56 2.73 -19.52
N PRO A 56 16.69 3.44 -19.72
CA PRO A 56 17.24 3.61 -21.05
C PRO A 56 17.48 2.22 -21.65
N SER A 57 16.72 1.89 -22.69
CA SER A 57 16.92 0.65 -23.44
C SER A 57 18.35 0.65 -23.96
N ALA A 58 19.12 -0.38 -23.62
CA ALA A 58 20.49 -0.52 -24.12
C ALA A 58 20.50 -0.36 -25.65
N PRO A 59 21.38 0.47 -26.23
CA PRO A 59 21.35 0.77 -27.66
C PRO A 59 21.63 -0.50 -28.48
N ALA A 60 20.79 -0.73 -29.49
CA ALA A 60 20.76 -1.98 -30.23
C ALA A 60 21.82 -2.05 -31.35
N GLY A 61 23.03 -2.48 -31.01
CA GLY A 61 24.05 -2.97 -31.97
C GLY A 61 24.73 -1.90 -32.85
N ARG A 62 25.78 -2.19 -33.63
CA ARG A 62 26.77 -3.30 -33.74
C ARG A 62 28.06 -2.63 -34.29
N ALA A 63 29.27 -3.12 -34.03
CA ALA A 63 29.94 -4.14 -34.86
C ALA A 63 31.21 -4.68 -34.15
N ALA A 64 31.79 -5.75 -34.70
CA ALA A 64 32.91 -6.50 -34.11
C ALA A 64 34.29 -5.92 -34.48
N ASP A 65 35.28 -6.12 -33.61
CA ASP A 65 36.57 -6.71 -34.01
C ASP A 65 37.28 -7.40 -32.81
N SER A 66 38.47 -7.94 -33.08
CA SER A 66 39.18 -9.07 -32.49
C SER A 66 40.05 -8.83 -31.24
N GLY A 67 40.27 -9.90 -30.45
CA GLY A 67 41.47 -10.10 -29.60
C GLY A 67 41.26 -10.15 -28.06
N PRO A 68 41.80 -11.17 -27.36
CA PRO A 68 42.17 -11.08 -25.93
C PRO A 68 43.61 -10.51 -25.79
N PRO A 69 44.02 -9.86 -24.67
CA PRO A 69 43.69 -10.16 -23.27
C PRO A 69 42.99 -8.94 -22.58
N GLU A 70 43.06 -8.58 -21.30
CA GLU A 70 43.84 -9.03 -20.12
C GLU A 70 43.12 -8.68 -18.78
N CYS A 71 43.71 -9.05 -17.64
CA CYS A 71 43.24 -8.67 -16.30
C CYS A 71 43.84 -7.34 -15.83
N LEU A 72 43.03 -6.28 -15.72
CA LEU A 72 43.35 -5.09 -14.93
C LEU A 72 42.19 -4.70 -14.02
N ALA A 73 42.54 -4.32 -12.78
CA ALA A 73 41.60 -3.97 -11.72
C ALA A 73 41.32 -2.46 -11.70
N GLY A 74 40.13 -2.10 -11.21
CA GLY A 74 39.75 -0.71 -10.92
C GLY A 74 39.17 0.05 -12.12
N GLU A 75 37.89 0.41 -12.04
CA GLU A 75 37.43 1.80 -11.93
C GLU A 75 35.89 1.85 -11.97
N ASP A 76 35.32 2.80 -11.24
CA ASP A 76 33.87 2.85 -10.94
C ASP A 76 33.01 3.04 -12.19
N ARG A 77 32.21 2.02 -12.52
CA ARG A 77 31.08 2.16 -13.45
C ARG A 77 29.83 2.57 -12.67
N PRO A 78 29.09 3.61 -13.08
CA PRO A 78 27.90 4.07 -12.36
C PRO A 78 26.71 3.10 -12.49
N GLY A 79 26.71 2.09 -11.63
CA GLY A 79 25.54 1.60 -10.90
C GLY A 79 24.33 1.13 -11.70
N THR A 80 24.38 -0.10 -12.20
CA THR A 80 23.19 -0.96 -12.44
C THR A 80 22.51 -1.40 -11.12
N GLY A 81 22.48 -0.52 -10.13
CA GLY A 81 22.13 -0.80 -8.74
C GLY A 81 20.62 -1.00 -8.53
N MET A 82 20.24 -2.24 -8.22
CA MET A 82 18.88 -2.66 -7.90
C MET A 82 18.42 -2.11 -6.53
N GLY A 83 18.16 -0.80 -6.45
CA GLY A 83 17.46 -0.09 -5.35
C GLY A 83 18.13 -0.05 -3.97
N ARG A 84 19.11 -0.91 -3.71
CA ARG A 84 19.58 -1.27 -2.37
C ARG A 84 20.31 -0.17 -1.62
N ASP A 85 20.88 0.85 -2.26
CA ASP A 85 21.82 1.76 -1.58
C ASP A 85 21.21 3.17 -1.42
N ARG A 86 19.90 3.23 -1.14
CA ARG A 86 19.12 4.47 -0.99
C ARG A 86 18.57 4.62 0.42
N PHE A 87 18.73 5.83 0.94
CA PHE A 87 18.31 6.26 2.27
C PHE A 87 17.32 7.42 2.16
N ILE A 88 16.32 7.43 3.02
CA ILE A 88 15.43 8.58 3.23
C ILE A 88 16.11 9.57 4.19
N ASP A 89 15.96 10.86 3.91
CA ASP A 89 16.36 11.96 4.79
C ASP A 89 15.47 11.95 6.05
N LEU A 90 16.02 11.42 7.13
CA LEU A 90 15.32 11.26 8.41
C LEU A 90 15.15 12.58 9.16
N GLU A 91 16.04 13.56 8.96
CA GLU A 91 15.93 14.88 9.59
C GLU A 91 14.76 15.65 8.98
N ARG A 92 14.68 15.69 7.65
CA ARG A 92 13.55 16.30 6.94
C ARG A 92 12.24 15.57 7.24
N LEU A 93 12.24 14.23 7.25
CA LEU A 93 11.07 13.44 7.63
C LEU A 93 10.59 13.77 9.06
N ALA A 94 11.51 13.85 10.03
CA ALA A 94 11.18 14.22 11.40
C ALA A 94 10.57 15.63 11.47
N ALA A 95 11.20 16.61 10.83
CA ALA A 95 10.71 18.00 10.81
C ALA A 95 9.30 18.13 10.21
N GLU A 96 9.01 17.39 9.13
CA GLU A 96 7.70 17.37 8.49
C GLU A 96 6.64 16.62 9.30
N LEU A 97 6.99 15.51 9.96
CA LEU A 97 6.08 14.80 10.87
C LEU A 97 5.69 15.70 12.05
N GLU A 98 6.67 16.33 12.67
CA GLU A 98 6.50 17.28 13.77
C GLU A 98 5.62 18.48 13.36
N ALA A 99 5.82 19.01 12.15
CA ALA A 99 5.01 20.09 11.62
C ALA A 99 3.58 19.65 11.27
N GLY A 100 3.41 18.49 10.62
CA GLY A 100 2.09 17.93 10.29
C GLY A 100 1.25 17.62 11.52
N LEU A 101 1.86 17.07 12.57
CA LEU A 101 1.19 16.82 13.85
C LEU A 101 0.78 18.14 14.54
N ARG A 102 1.64 19.19 14.53
CA ARG A 102 1.27 20.54 15.01
C ARG A 102 0.13 21.17 14.20
N THR A 103 0.12 21.02 12.88
CA THR A 103 -0.94 21.57 12.02
C THR A 103 -2.28 20.89 12.29
N TRP A 104 -2.30 19.59 12.63
CA TRP A 104 -3.51 18.92 13.12
C TRP A 104 -3.91 19.38 14.54
N SER A 105 -2.99 19.33 15.51
CA SER A 105 -3.30 19.57 16.92
C SER A 105 -3.67 21.02 17.25
N SER A 106 -3.17 22.00 16.48
CA SER A 106 -3.60 23.41 16.56
C SER A 106 -4.97 23.68 15.92
N GLY A 107 -5.54 22.70 15.22
CA GLY A 107 -6.76 22.85 14.42
C GLY A 107 -6.56 23.55 13.07
N GLN A 108 -5.35 24.04 12.76
CA GLN A 108 -5.03 24.72 11.49
C GLN A 108 -5.37 23.87 10.26
N LEU A 109 -5.22 22.53 10.34
CA LEU A 109 -5.60 21.64 9.24
C LEU A 109 -7.06 21.85 8.82
N PHE A 110 -7.96 22.13 9.77
CA PHE A 110 -9.40 22.31 9.52
C PHE A 110 -9.78 23.70 8.99
N THR A 111 -8.81 24.58 8.68
CA THR A 111 -9.06 25.81 7.93
C THR A 111 -8.84 25.65 6.43
N ILE A 112 -8.36 24.48 5.99
CA ILE A 112 -7.92 24.20 4.62
C ILE A 112 -8.81 23.12 3.98
N ARG A 113 -9.24 23.31 2.73
CA ARG A 113 -9.97 22.27 1.98
C ARG A 113 -9.05 21.08 1.61
N PRO A 114 -9.55 19.82 1.62
CA PRO A 114 -10.93 19.42 1.90
C PRO A 114 -11.26 19.25 3.40
N PHE A 115 -10.29 19.43 4.31
CA PHE A 115 -10.44 19.15 5.74
C PHE A 115 -11.42 20.10 6.46
N SER A 116 -11.50 21.36 6.01
CA SER A 116 -12.47 22.36 6.47
C SER A 116 -13.92 21.94 6.31
N ASP A 117 -14.21 21.13 5.30
CA ASP A 117 -15.56 20.74 4.92
C ASP A 117 -15.96 19.40 5.61
N LEU A 118 -15.07 18.78 6.38
CA LEU A 118 -15.35 17.50 7.04
C LEU A 118 -16.40 17.62 8.14
N PRO A 119 -17.34 16.66 8.27
CA PRO A 119 -18.13 16.44 9.48
C PRO A 119 -17.24 16.23 10.71
N GLN A 120 -17.72 16.64 11.89
CA GLN A 120 -16.93 16.67 13.13
C GLN A 120 -16.38 15.29 13.52
N GLU A 121 -17.17 14.23 13.31
CA GLU A 121 -16.82 12.83 13.55
C GLU A 121 -15.65 12.31 12.68
N LEU A 122 -15.35 13.00 11.57
CA LEU A 122 -14.20 12.70 10.71
C LEU A 122 -12.99 13.61 11.00
N ARG A 123 -13.10 14.62 11.88
CA ARG A 123 -12.02 15.56 12.25
C ARG A 123 -11.04 15.00 13.29
N ARG A 124 -10.83 13.68 13.28
CA ARG A 124 -9.89 12.97 14.16
C ARG A 124 -8.73 12.39 13.35
N LEU A 125 -7.53 12.48 13.89
CA LEU A 125 -6.36 11.77 13.38
C LEU A 125 -6.43 10.32 13.89
N ASN A 126 -6.33 9.35 12.97
CA ASN A 126 -6.51 7.92 13.27
C ASN A 126 -5.22 7.10 13.19
N ASP A 127 -4.31 7.51 12.31
CA ASP A 127 -3.05 6.84 12.07
C ASP A 127 -2.00 7.78 11.46
N ILE A 128 -0.74 7.38 11.59
CA ILE A 128 0.36 7.78 10.71
C ILE A 128 0.63 6.59 9.78
N ALA A 129 0.46 6.75 8.47
CA ALA A 129 0.52 5.66 7.51
C ALA A 129 1.73 5.76 6.57
N LEU A 130 2.69 4.84 6.71
CA LEU A 130 3.72 4.57 5.72
C LEU A 130 3.02 4.01 4.46
N SER A 131 2.77 4.92 3.52
CA SER A 131 1.95 4.71 2.34
C SER A 131 2.32 5.77 1.30
N GLY A 132 2.41 5.38 0.03
CA GLY A 132 3.08 6.23 -0.94
C GLY A 132 2.84 5.87 -2.40
N ASP A 133 3.78 6.27 -3.24
CA ASP A 133 3.81 5.99 -4.68
C ASP A 133 4.58 4.71 -5.03
N GLY A 134 5.06 3.98 -4.04
CA GLY A 134 5.85 2.78 -4.23
C GLY A 134 5.65 1.73 -3.15
N GLU A 135 6.67 0.90 -2.95
CA GLU A 135 6.74 -0.06 -1.85
C GLU A 135 7.66 0.50 -0.75
N PRO A 136 7.14 0.85 0.45
CA PRO A 136 7.95 1.48 1.50
C PRO A 136 9.11 0.61 1.99
N THR A 137 8.94 -0.72 1.95
CA THR A 137 9.95 -1.68 2.42
C THR A 137 11.16 -1.82 1.49
N LEU A 138 11.22 -1.11 0.35
CA LEU A 138 12.39 -1.12 -0.55
C LEU A 138 13.60 -0.31 -0.04
N TYR A 139 13.41 0.63 0.88
CA TYR A 139 14.51 1.45 1.42
C TYR A 139 15.21 0.73 2.57
N ARG A 140 16.55 0.71 2.60
CA ARG A 140 17.28 -0.01 3.66
C ARG A 140 17.05 0.59 5.04
N ASN A 141 16.94 1.91 5.16
CA ASN A 141 16.65 2.57 6.44
C ASN A 141 15.16 2.52 6.85
N PHE A 142 14.45 1.46 6.45
CA PHE A 142 13.07 1.22 6.83
C PHE A 142 12.86 1.14 8.35
N PRO A 143 13.70 0.45 9.16
CA PRO A 143 13.64 0.52 10.62
C PRO A 143 13.66 1.94 11.16
N GLU A 144 14.57 2.78 10.66
CA GLU A 144 14.80 4.14 11.14
C GLU A 144 13.68 5.09 10.70
N ILE A 145 13.09 4.88 9.52
CA ILE A 145 11.85 5.57 9.08
C ILE A 145 10.69 5.26 10.02
N VAL A 146 10.50 3.98 10.38
CA VAL A 146 9.46 3.56 11.34
C VAL A 146 9.75 4.14 12.73
N ALA A 147 11.00 4.09 13.20
CA ALA A 147 11.42 4.66 14.48
C ALA A 147 11.20 6.19 14.52
N CYS A 148 11.46 6.89 13.42
CA CYS A 148 11.19 8.33 13.29
C CYS A 148 9.69 8.64 13.44
N CYS A 149 8.82 7.87 12.77
CA CYS A 149 7.36 7.98 12.92
C CYS A 149 6.92 7.72 14.37
N ALA A 150 7.46 6.67 15.00
CA ALA A 150 7.17 6.33 16.40
C ALA A 150 7.64 7.41 17.39
N GLN A 151 8.81 8.01 17.14
CA GLN A 151 9.37 9.07 18.00
C GLN A 151 8.57 10.36 17.88
N ALA A 152 8.23 10.81 16.67
CA ALA A 152 7.38 11.99 16.46
C ALA A 152 6.03 11.83 17.14
N ARG A 153 5.37 10.67 16.96
CA ARG A 153 4.12 10.32 17.64
C ARG A 153 4.23 10.43 19.17
N ARG A 154 5.32 9.94 19.76
CA ARG A 154 5.60 10.01 21.21
C ARG A 154 5.83 11.44 21.71
N ARG A 155 6.52 12.30 20.94
CA ARG A 155 6.71 13.72 21.32
C ARG A 155 5.38 14.48 21.45
N HIS A 156 4.36 14.07 20.68
CA HIS A 156 3.01 14.65 20.72
C HIS A 156 2.06 13.96 21.72
N ARG A 157 2.52 12.97 22.50
CA ARG A 157 1.69 12.16 23.42
C ARG A 157 0.54 11.44 22.71
N LEU A 158 0.83 10.86 21.55
CA LEU A 158 -0.13 10.14 20.69
C LEU A 158 0.16 8.63 20.68
N GLU A 159 0.56 8.03 21.80
CA GLU A 159 0.93 6.61 21.91
C GLU A 159 -0.20 5.63 21.55
N ASP A 160 -1.46 6.07 21.62
CA ASP A 160 -2.64 5.31 21.17
C ASP A 160 -2.92 5.45 19.66
N LEU A 161 -2.31 6.43 18.98
CA LEU A 161 -2.46 6.64 17.54
C LEU A 161 -1.74 5.51 16.77
N LYS A 162 -2.39 4.89 15.80
CA LYS A 162 -1.77 3.74 15.10
C LYS A 162 -0.62 4.18 14.20
N LEU A 163 0.40 3.33 14.09
CA LEU A 163 1.33 3.36 12.97
C LEU A 163 0.90 2.31 11.94
N VAL A 164 0.67 2.70 10.69
CA VAL A 164 0.17 1.78 9.65
C VAL A 164 1.22 1.60 8.56
N LEU A 165 1.60 0.36 8.27
CA LEU A 165 2.38 0.01 7.07
C LEU A 165 1.45 -0.52 5.99
N ILE A 166 1.42 0.11 4.81
CA ILE A 166 0.77 -0.47 3.63
C ILE A 166 1.86 -1.02 2.70
N THR A 167 1.82 -2.32 2.42
CA THR A 167 2.90 -3.03 1.71
C THR A 167 2.35 -4.11 0.77
N ASN A 168 3.04 -4.33 -0.36
CA ASN A 168 2.82 -5.45 -1.27
C ASN A 168 3.34 -6.80 -0.75
N ALA A 169 3.87 -6.82 0.48
CA ALA A 169 4.40 -7.97 1.22
C ALA A 169 5.61 -8.69 0.60
N SER A 170 6.16 -8.20 -0.52
CA SER A 170 7.25 -8.88 -1.25
C SER A 170 8.60 -8.94 -0.52
N LEU A 171 8.78 -8.16 0.54
CA LEU A 171 10.03 -8.05 1.30
C LEU A 171 9.87 -8.30 2.81
N LEU A 172 8.73 -8.83 3.29
CA LEU A 172 8.56 -9.17 4.72
C LEU A 172 9.48 -10.31 5.19
N ASP A 173 10.13 -11.00 4.25
CA ASP A 173 11.19 -11.99 4.48
C ASP A 173 12.58 -11.36 4.75
N GLN A 174 12.77 -10.06 4.49
CA GLN A 174 14.08 -9.41 4.65
C GLN A 174 14.35 -9.04 6.13
N PRO A 175 15.56 -9.30 6.67
CA PRO A 175 15.87 -9.03 8.07
C PRO A 175 15.63 -7.58 8.51
N TYR A 176 16.07 -6.59 7.73
CA TYR A 176 15.85 -5.17 8.04
C TYR A 176 14.35 -4.78 7.97
N VAL A 177 13.56 -5.46 7.14
CA VAL A 177 12.11 -5.23 7.14
C VAL A 177 11.50 -5.78 8.43
N GLN A 178 11.89 -6.99 8.84
CA GLN A 178 11.42 -7.62 10.07
C GLN A 178 11.79 -6.82 11.34
N GLU A 179 12.96 -6.18 11.37
CA GLU A 179 13.33 -5.21 12.39
C GLU A 179 12.35 -4.03 12.44
N GLY A 180 12.07 -3.40 11.28
CA GLY A 180 11.06 -2.35 11.20
C GLY A 180 9.64 -2.81 11.58
N LEU A 181 9.27 -4.07 11.29
CA LEU A 181 8.01 -4.64 11.77
C LEU A 181 7.98 -4.80 13.30
N ALA A 182 9.10 -5.20 13.92
CA ALA A 182 9.19 -5.28 15.39
C ALA A 182 9.08 -3.89 16.05
N ILE A 183 9.59 -2.84 15.41
CA ILE A 183 9.40 -1.45 15.87
C ILE A 183 7.91 -1.03 15.74
N LEU A 184 7.21 -1.44 14.67
CA LEU A 184 5.75 -1.25 14.55
C LEU A 184 5.00 -1.99 15.67
N ASP A 185 5.32 -3.27 15.92
CA ASP A 185 4.68 -4.10 16.96
C ASP A 185 4.76 -3.41 18.34
N GLN A 186 5.91 -2.81 18.66
CA GLN A 186 6.14 -2.06 19.90
C GLN A 186 5.43 -0.68 19.98
N ASN A 187 4.85 -0.19 18.88
CA ASN A 187 4.31 1.17 18.76
C ASN A 187 2.88 1.21 18.20
N ASN A 188 2.01 0.30 18.66
CA ASN A 188 0.62 0.18 18.22
C ASN A 188 0.48 0.08 16.68
N GLY A 189 1.34 -0.76 16.10
CA GLY A 189 1.43 -0.95 14.66
C GLY A 189 0.30 -1.80 14.07
N GLU A 190 -0.12 -1.48 12.85
CA GLU A 190 -0.86 -2.38 11.98
C GLU A 190 -0.14 -2.53 10.63
N ILE A 191 -0.05 -3.77 10.14
CA ILE A 191 0.51 -4.08 8.83
C ILE A 191 -0.65 -4.46 7.92
N TRP A 192 -0.85 -3.66 6.88
CA TRP A 192 -1.86 -3.83 5.84
C TRP A 192 -1.19 -4.44 4.60
N ALA A 193 -1.05 -5.77 4.62
CA ALA A 193 -0.39 -6.55 3.59
C ALA A 193 -1.34 -6.81 2.41
N LYS A 194 -0.88 -6.53 1.19
CA LYS A 194 -1.72 -6.70 -0.02
C LYS A 194 -1.72 -8.13 -0.52
N LEU A 195 -2.91 -8.64 -0.83
CA LEU A 195 -3.12 -9.90 -1.52
C LEU A 195 -4.31 -9.72 -2.46
N ASP A 196 -4.05 -9.35 -3.71
CA ASP A 196 -5.10 -9.02 -4.70
C ASP A 196 -5.43 -10.20 -5.65
N ALA A 197 -4.92 -11.41 -5.35
CA ALA A 197 -5.07 -12.60 -6.17
C ALA A 197 -4.96 -13.90 -5.35
N GLY A 198 -5.56 -14.97 -5.87
CA GLY A 198 -5.54 -16.34 -5.39
C GLY A 198 -4.78 -17.31 -6.29
N SER A 199 -4.81 -17.13 -7.62
CA SER A 199 -4.04 -17.93 -8.58
C SER A 199 -2.81 -17.19 -9.13
N GLU A 200 -1.79 -17.95 -9.52
CA GLU A 200 -0.56 -17.41 -10.14
C GLU A 200 -0.86 -16.67 -11.46
N GLY A 201 -1.82 -17.17 -12.25
CA GLY A 201 -2.22 -16.55 -13.52
C GLY A 201 -2.84 -15.16 -13.32
N TYR A 202 -3.85 -15.08 -12.43
CA TYR A 202 -4.49 -13.80 -12.09
C TYR A 202 -3.52 -12.86 -11.38
N PHE A 203 -2.64 -13.37 -10.51
CA PHE A 203 -1.60 -12.58 -9.87
C PHE A 203 -0.64 -11.93 -10.89
N ARG A 204 -0.16 -12.68 -11.89
CA ARG A 204 0.67 -12.12 -12.97
C ARG A 204 -0.08 -11.07 -13.79
N GLN A 205 -1.34 -11.33 -14.12
CA GLN A 205 -2.21 -10.39 -14.85
C GLN A 205 -2.39 -9.08 -14.08
N VAL A 206 -2.67 -9.16 -12.77
CA VAL A 206 -3.00 -8.02 -11.91
C VAL A 206 -1.76 -7.27 -11.46
N ALA A 207 -0.78 -7.95 -10.84
CA ALA A 207 0.36 -7.33 -10.16
C ALA A 207 1.53 -6.99 -11.08
N ARG A 208 1.66 -7.71 -12.21
CA ARG A 208 2.74 -7.56 -13.21
C ARG A 208 4.13 -7.44 -12.56
N THR A 209 4.49 -8.45 -11.78
CA THR A 209 5.81 -8.59 -11.14
C THR A 209 6.48 -9.89 -11.60
N ALA A 210 7.80 -9.96 -11.46
CA ALA A 210 8.57 -11.18 -11.72
C ALA A 210 8.58 -12.16 -10.52
N LEU A 211 8.02 -11.74 -9.37
CA LEU A 211 7.87 -12.61 -8.21
C LEU A 211 6.67 -13.56 -8.38
N PRO A 212 6.76 -14.81 -7.92
CA PRO A 212 5.62 -15.72 -7.86
C PRO A 212 4.69 -15.39 -6.69
N LEU A 213 3.41 -15.75 -6.81
CA LEU A 213 2.39 -15.58 -5.76
C LEU A 213 2.74 -16.35 -4.48
N ASP A 214 3.34 -17.53 -4.61
CA ASP A 214 3.71 -18.39 -3.48
C ASP A 214 4.64 -17.65 -2.50
N ARG A 215 5.57 -16.83 -3.00
CA ARG A 215 6.46 -16.01 -2.18
C ARG A 215 5.69 -14.96 -1.40
N ILE A 216 4.72 -14.30 -2.03
CA ILE A 216 3.88 -13.29 -1.36
C ILE A 216 3.07 -13.94 -0.24
N VAL A 217 2.45 -15.09 -0.51
CA VAL A 217 1.68 -15.85 0.49
C VAL A 217 2.57 -16.37 1.63
N ARG A 218 3.77 -16.90 1.33
CA ARG A 218 4.75 -17.31 2.34
C ARG A 218 5.23 -16.14 3.20
N ASN A 219 5.55 -14.99 2.60
CA ASN A 219 5.97 -13.79 3.32
C ASN A 219 4.85 -13.28 4.27
N ILE A 220 3.60 -13.25 3.78
CA ILE A 220 2.42 -12.91 4.59
C ILE A 220 2.26 -13.92 5.74
N GLN A 221 2.31 -15.22 5.47
CA GLN A 221 2.16 -16.28 6.49
C GLN A 221 3.28 -16.19 7.57
N GLN A 222 4.54 -16.02 7.15
CA GLN A 222 5.66 -15.86 8.08
C GLN A 222 5.52 -14.62 8.96
N ALA A 223 5.13 -13.48 8.39
CA ALA A 223 4.85 -12.29 9.17
C ALA A 223 3.65 -12.49 10.10
N ALA A 224 2.58 -13.13 9.63
CA ALA A 224 1.35 -13.38 10.37
C ALA A 224 1.51 -14.33 11.56
N ARG A 225 2.50 -15.23 11.54
CA ARG A 225 2.81 -16.11 12.69
C ARG A 225 3.22 -15.33 13.94
N VAL A 226 3.91 -14.21 13.75
CA VAL A 226 4.49 -13.40 14.84
C VAL A 226 3.53 -12.31 15.31
N ARG A 227 2.72 -11.75 14.40
CA ARG A 227 1.85 -10.59 14.65
C ARG A 227 0.57 -10.63 13.80
N PRO A 228 -0.57 -10.12 14.29
CA PRO A 228 -1.82 -10.12 13.52
C PRO A 228 -1.77 -9.12 12.35
N LEU A 229 -1.97 -9.60 11.12
CA LEU A 229 -1.99 -8.76 9.92
C LEU A 229 -3.40 -8.36 9.49
N VAL A 230 -3.52 -7.22 8.82
CA VAL A 230 -4.68 -6.89 7.99
C VAL A 230 -4.36 -7.29 6.56
N ILE A 231 -5.19 -8.14 5.94
CA ILE A 231 -5.07 -8.45 4.51
C ILE A 231 -5.89 -7.44 3.73
N GLN A 232 -5.28 -6.81 2.74
CA GLN A 232 -5.88 -5.75 1.93
C GLN A 232 -5.99 -6.19 0.47
N SER A 233 -7.22 -6.33 -0.02
CA SER A 233 -7.49 -6.97 -1.32
C SER A 233 -8.37 -6.10 -2.21
N LEU A 234 -7.80 -5.62 -3.30
CA LEU A 234 -8.49 -4.88 -4.35
C LEU A 234 -9.09 -5.87 -5.36
N PHE A 235 -10.42 -5.90 -5.44
CA PHE A 235 -11.15 -6.59 -6.49
C PHE A 235 -11.67 -5.57 -7.51
N MET A 236 -11.58 -5.91 -8.79
CA MET A 236 -11.88 -5.01 -9.90
C MET A 236 -12.54 -5.79 -11.05
N ARG A 237 -13.12 -5.05 -11.99
CA ARG A 237 -13.44 -5.59 -13.31
C ARG A 237 -12.23 -5.44 -14.23
N ILE A 238 -11.98 -6.44 -15.07
CA ILE A 238 -11.02 -6.41 -16.17
C ILE A 238 -11.80 -6.69 -17.45
N ALA A 239 -11.75 -5.77 -18.42
CA ALA A 239 -12.58 -5.80 -19.64
C ALA A 239 -14.08 -6.02 -19.34
N GLY A 240 -14.58 -5.40 -18.28
CA GLY A 240 -15.97 -5.50 -17.83
C GLY A 240 -16.31 -6.71 -16.96
N GLN A 241 -15.44 -7.72 -16.87
CA GLN A 241 -15.67 -8.96 -16.12
C GLN A 241 -15.04 -8.90 -14.72
N GLY A 242 -15.76 -9.36 -13.68
CA GLY A 242 -15.21 -9.51 -12.33
C GLY A 242 -14.22 -10.68 -12.23
N PRO A 243 -13.58 -10.89 -11.05
CA PRO A 243 -12.77 -12.08 -10.80
C PRO A 243 -13.63 -13.34 -10.91
N PRO A 244 -13.20 -14.38 -11.65
CA PRO A 244 -14.04 -15.54 -11.89
C PRO A 244 -14.18 -16.43 -10.64
N PRO A 245 -15.19 -17.32 -10.57
CA PRO A 245 -15.52 -18.07 -9.35
C PRO A 245 -14.39 -18.95 -8.80
N GLU A 246 -13.52 -19.47 -9.66
CA GLU A 246 -12.33 -20.26 -9.33
C GLU A 246 -11.19 -19.40 -8.78
N GLU A 247 -11.02 -18.16 -9.25
CA GLU A 247 -10.06 -17.20 -8.70
C GLU A 247 -10.44 -16.79 -7.29
N LEU A 248 -11.74 -16.53 -7.06
CA LEU A 248 -12.28 -16.28 -5.73
C LEU A 248 -12.17 -17.50 -4.79
N ALA A 249 -12.26 -18.72 -5.33
CA ALA A 249 -12.00 -19.94 -4.57
C ALA A 249 -10.53 -20.04 -4.15
N ALA A 250 -9.61 -19.87 -5.11
CA ALA A 250 -8.18 -19.87 -4.87
C ALA A 250 -7.76 -18.77 -3.87
N TYR A 251 -8.38 -17.59 -3.93
CA TYR A 251 -8.11 -16.51 -2.99
C TYR A 251 -8.52 -16.90 -1.55
N CYS A 252 -9.69 -17.50 -1.37
CA CYS A 252 -10.11 -18.03 -0.07
C CYS A 252 -9.17 -19.15 0.42
N GLN A 253 -8.67 -19.99 -0.49
CA GLN A 253 -7.67 -21.02 -0.17
C GLN A 253 -6.34 -20.39 0.31
N ARG A 254 -5.84 -19.33 -0.33
CA ARG A 254 -4.62 -18.63 0.14
C ARG A 254 -4.80 -18.05 1.56
N LEU A 255 -5.98 -17.52 1.88
CA LEU A 255 -6.30 -17.08 3.24
C LEU A 255 -6.35 -18.25 4.24
N GLN A 256 -6.94 -19.39 3.86
CA GLN A 256 -6.96 -20.61 4.66
C GLN A 256 -5.54 -21.15 4.92
N GLU A 257 -4.67 -21.16 3.91
CA GLU A 257 -3.27 -21.59 4.05
C GLU A 257 -2.50 -20.69 5.03
N ILE A 258 -2.73 -19.37 5.01
CA ILE A 258 -2.13 -18.46 5.99
C ILE A 258 -2.53 -18.84 7.42
N ILE A 259 -3.82 -19.03 7.70
CA ILE A 259 -4.30 -19.36 9.05
C ILE A 259 -3.97 -20.79 9.50
N GLN A 260 -4.08 -21.78 8.61
CA GLN A 260 -3.73 -23.17 8.90
C GLN A 260 -2.23 -23.33 9.16
N GLY A 261 -1.41 -22.51 8.50
CA GLY A 261 0.02 -22.39 8.80
C GLY A 261 0.35 -21.64 10.08
N GLY A 262 -0.62 -21.32 10.95
CA GLY A 262 -0.42 -20.59 12.21
C GLY A 262 -0.34 -19.06 12.07
N GLY A 263 -0.74 -18.52 10.93
CA GLY A 263 -0.78 -17.07 10.70
C GLY A 263 -2.03 -16.41 11.29
N GLN A 264 -1.87 -15.23 11.88
CA GLN A 264 -2.94 -14.44 12.47
C GLN A 264 -3.42 -13.36 11.48
N ILE A 265 -4.70 -13.40 11.08
CA ILE A 265 -5.34 -12.35 10.28
C ILE A 265 -6.39 -11.63 11.14
N LYS A 266 -6.16 -10.34 11.40
CA LYS A 266 -7.04 -9.44 12.16
C LYS A 266 -8.31 -9.09 11.39
N LEU A 267 -8.17 -8.83 10.09
CA LEU A 267 -9.21 -8.30 9.22
C LEU A 267 -8.84 -8.52 7.76
N VAL A 268 -9.81 -8.86 6.92
CA VAL A 268 -9.71 -8.73 5.46
C VAL A 268 -10.43 -7.45 5.01
N GLN A 269 -9.70 -6.50 4.44
CA GLN A 269 -10.23 -5.30 3.82
C GLN A 269 -10.50 -5.57 2.33
N ILE A 270 -11.76 -5.71 1.97
CA ILE A 270 -12.22 -5.90 0.59
C ILE A 270 -12.62 -4.55 0.00
N TYR A 271 -12.02 -4.17 -1.12
CA TYR A 271 -12.26 -2.86 -1.72
C TYR A 271 -12.12 -2.89 -3.23
N THR A 272 -12.52 -1.79 -3.87
CA THR A 272 -12.55 -1.65 -5.34
C THR A 272 -11.81 -0.39 -5.80
N ILE A 273 -11.74 -0.22 -7.12
CA ILE A 273 -11.21 0.98 -7.78
C ILE A 273 -11.91 2.23 -7.22
N ALA A 274 -11.11 3.16 -6.70
CA ALA A 274 -11.58 4.41 -6.11
C ALA A 274 -11.00 5.67 -6.76
N ARG A 275 -10.06 5.49 -7.69
CA ARG A 275 -9.25 6.50 -8.38
C ARG A 275 -8.90 5.93 -9.77
N PRO A 276 -8.56 6.75 -10.78
CA PRO A 276 -8.23 6.25 -12.12
C PRO A 276 -7.16 5.13 -12.09
N PRO A 277 -7.41 3.96 -12.70
CA PRO A 277 -6.43 2.87 -12.80
C PRO A 277 -5.40 3.15 -13.91
N ALA A 278 -4.32 2.35 -13.94
CA ALA A 278 -3.31 2.45 -15.01
C ALA A 278 -3.84 1.97 -16.36
N GLU A 279 -4.68 0.94 -16.34
CA GLU A 279 -5.22 0.30 -17.54
C GLU A 279 -6.67 0.70 -17.78
N PRO A 280 -7.05 1.18 -18.99
CA PRO A 280 -8.41 1.65 -19.27
C PRO A 280 -9.46 0.53 -19.26
N ILE A 281 -9.03 -0.73 -19.39
CA ILE A 281 -9.89 -1.92 -19.26
C ILE A 281 -10.26 -2.25 -17.81
N VAL A 282 -9.66 -1.58 -16.83
CA VAL A 282 -9.90 -1.82 -15.40
C VAL A 282 -10.98 -0.87 -14.89
N SER A 283 -11.96 -1.39 -14.15
CA SER A 283 -13.03 -0.57 -13.56
C SER A 283 -13.51 -1.11 -12.21
N ALA A 284 -14.32 -0.32 -11.50
CA ALA A 284 -14.83 -0.68 -10.19
C ALA A 284 -15.86 -1.81 -10.26
N LEU A 285 -15.77 -2.77 -9.35
CA LEU A 285 -16.91 -3.59 -8.95
C LEU A 285 -17.98 -2.75 -8.23
N PRO A 286 -19.27 -2.99 -8.47
CA PRO A 286 -20.39 -2.52 -7.66
C PRO A 286 -20.33 -3.00 -6.21
N LEU A 287 -21.20 -2.42 -5.37
CA LEU A 287 -21.28 -2.79 -3.95
C LEU A 287 -21.77 -4.23 -3.75
N GLU A 288 -22.74 -4.70 -4.57
CA GLU A 288 -23.28 -6.06 -4.49
C GLU A 288 -22.19 -7.14 -4.74
N ASP A 289 -21.39 -6.97 -5.80
CA ASP A 289 -20.26 -7.85 -6.12
C ASP A 289 -19.24 -7.90 -4.96
N LEU A 290 -18.91 -6.75 -4.36
CA LEU A 290 -18.00 -6.70 -3.21
C LEU A 290 -18.60 -7.34 -1.95
N GLN A 291 -19.91 -7.19 -1.73
CA GLN A 291 -20.62 -7.82 -0.62
C GLN A 291 -20.68 -9.35 -0.81
N ALA A 292 -20.89 -9.84 -2.03
CA ALA A 292 -20.86 -11.26 -2.37
C ALA A 292 -19.47 -11.87 -2.13
N ILE A 293 -18.39 -11.21 -2.58
CA ILE A 293 -17.01 -11.64 -2.29
C ILE A 293 -16.77 -11.64 -0.76
N ALA A 294 -17.23 -10.61 -0.04
CA ALA A 294 -17.08 -10.55 1.42
C ALA A 294 -17.87 -11.64 2.15
N ALA A 295 -19.08 -11.97 1.70
CA ALA A 295 -19.87 -13.08 2.23
C ALA A 295 -19.13 -14.41 2.01
N ARG A 296 -18.62 -14.64 0.80
CA ARG A 296 -17.85 -15.86 0.46
C ARG A 296 -16.60 -15.99 1.31
N VAL A 297 -15.83 -14.92 1.53
CA VAL A 297 -14.65 -14.95 2.41
C VAL A 297 -15.05 -15.29 3.83
N ARG A 298 -16.07 -14.62 4.43
CA ARG A 298 -16.55 -14.94 5.78
C ARG A 298 -16.98 -16.41 5.92
N GLN A 299 -17.77 -16.91 4.97
CA GLN A 299 -18.29 -18.29 4.96
C GLN A 299 -17.17 -19.33 4.81
N THR A 300 -16.16 -19.05 3.98
CA THR A 300 -15.09 -20.02 3.67
C THR A 300 -13.98 -20.03 4.71
N THR A 301 -13.66 -18.88 5.33
CA THR A 301 -12.47 -18.72 6.19
C THR A 301 -12.78 -18.42 7.65
N GLY A 302 -14.02 -18.02 7.98
CA GLY A 302 -14.39 -17.52 9.31
C GLY A 302 -13.78 -16.14 9.67
N LEU A 303 -13.00 -15.52 8.78
CA LEU A 303 -12.27 -14.29 9.08
C LEU A 303 -13.20 -13.07 9.17
N PRO A 304 -12.87 -12.06 10.02
CA PRO A 304 -13.49 -10.75 9.97
C PRO A 304 -13.24 -10.08 8.60
N VAL A 305 -14.28 -9.49 8.01
CA VAL A 305 -14.21 -8.81 6.70
C VAL A 305 -14.91 -7.46 6.76
N ALA A 306 -14.24 -6.42 6.25
CA ALA A 306 -14.79 -5.07 6.04
C ALA A 306 -14.78 -4.71 4.54
N VAL A 307 -15.83 -4.04 4.07
CA VAL A 307 -16.00 -3.65 2.66
C VAL A 307 -15.87 -2.14 2.50
N PHE A 308 -15.05 -1.69 1.54
CA PHE A 308 -14.82 -0.27 1.27
C PHE A 308 -15.14 0.07 -0.21
N PRO A 309 -16.39 0.43 -0.54
CA PRO A 309 -16.83 0.67 -1.91
C PRO A 309 -16.15 1.89 -2.55
N GLY A 310 -16.15 1.92 -3.89
CA GLY A 310 -15.66 3.05 -4.68
C GLY A 310 -16.56 4.28 -4.53
N PRO A 311 -16.06 5.49 -4.86
CA PRO A 311 -16.85 6.71 -4.72
C PRO A 311 -18.09 6.72 -5.62
N ASN A 312 -18.07 6.03 -6.76
CA ASN A 312 -19.21 5.99 -7.68
C ASN A 312 -20.32 5.01 -7.24
N CYS A 313 -20.10 4.21 -6.18
CA CYS A 313 -21.05 3.19 -5.72
C CYS A 313 -22.20 3.74 -4.87
N PHE A 314 -22.20 5.03 -4.51
CA PHE A 314 -23.23 5.64 -3.64
C PHE A 314 -24.48 6.14 -4.40
N HIS A 315 -24.61 5.85 -5.70
CA HIS A 315 -25.69 6.37 -6.55
C HIS A 315 -26.93 5.48 -6.72
N THR A 316 -26.99 4.31 -6.06
CA THR A 316 -28.09 3.34 -6.21
C THR A 316 -28.86 3.11 -4.90
N SER A 317 -29.50 4.17 -4.35
CA SER A 317 -30.47 4.04 -3.24
C SER A 317 -31.36 5.30 -3.02
N SER A 318 -31.89 5.92 -4.09
CA SER A 318 -32.77 7.11 -3.95
C SER A 318 -33.87 7.23 -5.02
N ALA A 319 -34.25 6.15 -5.70
CA ALA A 319 -35.13 6.20 -6.87
C ALA A 319 -36.30 5.19 -6.87
N GLU A 320 -36.69 4.66 -5.70
CA GLU A 320 -37.90 3.85 -5.51
C GLU A 320 -38.48 4.17 -4.13
N GLY A 321 -39.66 4.79 -4.09
CA GLY A 321 -40.26 5.28 -2.83
C GLY A 321 -40.94 6.66 -2.90
N ARG A 322 -41.65 6.96 -4.00
CA ARG A 322 -42.68 8.01 -4.06
C ARG A 322 -43.55 7.86 -5.32
N ARG A 323 -44.58 7.03 -5.20
CA ARG A 323 -45.88 7.17 -5.88
C ARG A 323 -46.95 6.95 -4.81
#